data_AF-A0AA97GUF8-F1
#
_entry.id   AF-A0AA97GUF8-F1
#
_cell.length_a   1.000
_cell.length_b   1.000
_cell.length_c   1.000
_cell.angle_alpha   90.00
_cell.angle_beta   90.00
_cell.angle_gamma   90.00
#
_symmetry.space_group_name_H-M   'P 1'
#
loop_
_entity.id
_entity.type
_entity.pdbx_description
1 polymer ?
#
loop_
_entity_poly.entity_id
_entity_poly.type
_entity_poly.pdbx_seq_one_letter_code
_entity_poly.pdbx_strand_id
1 'polypeptide(L)'
;MDEGIYERILTDDLHTQLDLAELRFDASPCNFREGVKYVKHVNVDAFFVTLVKNEKSFSPTTMYRDYPINRSLFHWESQSTTHQESPTGQRYINGDGTVLLFVRAHASSEYGVSPYTFLGPATIANCSGNRPISITWRLAHEMPAELFHDTRTTAS
;
A
#
# COMPACT_ATOMS: atom_id res chain seq x y z
N MET A 1 3.02 4.93 -19.72
CA MET A 1 2.79 3.93 -18.65
C MET A 1 1.55 3.19 -19.10
N ASP A 2 1.64 1.86 -19.24
CA ASP A 2 0.74 1.06 -20.05
C ASP A 2 -0.63 0.89 -19.37
N GLU A 3 -1.71 1.24 -20.08
CA GLU A 3 -3.11 1.15 -19.63
C GLU A 3 -3.47 -0.27 -19.13
N GLY A 4 -2.76 -1.29 -19.62
CA GLY A 4 -3.00 -2.70 -19.30
C GLY A 4 -2.71 -3.13 -17.86
N ILE A 5 -1.99 -2.34 -17.04
CA ILE A 5 -1.78 -2.70 -15.63
C ILE A 5 -3.05 -2.46 -14.79
N TYR A 6 -3.88 -1.48 -15.15
CA TYR A 6 -5.10 -1.17 -14.41
C TYR A 6 -6.21 -2.20 -14.66
N GLU A 7 -6.37 -2.67 -15.89
CA GLU A 7 -7.38 -3.68 -16.21
C GLU A 7 -7.09 -5.05 -15.58
N ARG A 8 -5.81 -5.41 -15.38
CA ARG A 8 -5.44 -6.74 -14.86
C ARG A 8 -5.67 -6.91 -13.35
N ILE A 9 -5.77 -5.82 -12.60
CA ILE A 9 -6.08 -5.84 -11.16
C ILE A 9 -7.59 -6.11 -10.94
N LEU A 10 -8.43 -5.91 -11.96
CA LEU A 10 -9.89 -5.97 -11.84
C LEU A 10 -10.51 -7.37 -11.98
N THR A 11 -9.76 -8.39 -12.42
CA THR A 11 -10.39 -9.65 -12.86
C THR A 11 -10.39 -10.85 -11.90
N ASP A 12 -9.74 -10.82 -10.74
CA ASP A 12 -9.78 -11.96 -9.80
C ASP A 12 -9.87 -11.49 -8.34
N ASP A 13 -11.05 -11.03 -7.90
CA ASP A 13 -11.71 -11.50 -6.66
C ASP A 13 -13.06 -10.77 -6.51
N LEU A 14 -14.17 -11.51 -6.47
CA LEU A 14 -15.51 -10.97 -6.36
C LEU A 14 -15.94 -10.90 -4.89
N HIS A 15 -16.51 -9.76 -4.49
CA HIS A 15 -17.07 -9.40 -3.17
C HIS A 15 -16.16 -8.61 -2.22
N THR A 16 -15.83 -7.39 -2.61
CA THR A 16 -15.94 -6.27 -1.66
C THR A 16 -16.92 -5.27 -2.29
N GLN A 17 -17.86 -4.71 -1.52
CA GLN A 17 -18.89 -3.76 -2.01
C GLN A 17 -18.31 -2.40 -2.44
N LEU A 18 -17.04 -2.36 -2.82
CA LEU A 18 -16.40 -1.24 -3.49
C LEU A 18 -16.20 -1.72 -4.93
N ASP A 19 -17.02 -1.24 -5.86
CA ASP A 19 -16.78 -1.49 -7.27
C ASP A 19 -15.42 -0.86 -7.60
N LEU A 20 -14.37 -1.69 -7.75
CA LEU A 20 -13.02 -1.21 -8.04
C LEU A 20 -12.99 -0.39 -9.34
N ALA A 21 -14.00 -0.52 -10.21
CA ALA A 21 -14.20 0.35 -11.37
C ALA A 21 -14.49 1.82 -11.01
N GLU A 22 -15.00 2.10 -9.81
CA GLU A 22 -15.21 3.48 -9.31
C GLU A 22 -13.91 4.14 -8.81
N LEU A 23 -12.85 3.36 -8.57
CA LEU A 23 -11.50 3.87 -8.35
C LEU A 23 -10.88 4.29 -9.69
N ARG A 24 -11.53 5.23 -10.37
CA ARG A 24 -11.00 5.89 -11.56
C ARG A 24 -9.75 6.65 -11.16
N PHE A 25 -8.62 6.02 -11.41
CA PHE A 25 -7.33 6.63 -11.27
C PHE A 25 -7.09 7.48 -12.50
N ASP A 26 -7.58 8.73 -12.53
CA ASP A 26 -7.35 9.63 -13.66
C ASP A 26 -5.87 9.60 -14.08
N ALA A 27 -5.62 9.35 -15.37
CA ALA A 27 -4.31 9.24 -16.02
C ALA A 27 -3.51 10.56 -16.04
N SER A 28 -3.87 11.50 -15.17
CA SER A 28 -3.00 12.62 -14.85
C SER A 28 -1.69 12.03 -14.30
N PRO A 29 -0.51 12.52 -14.72
CA PRO A 29 0.77 12.14 -14.14
C PRO A 29 0.88 12.76 -12.75
N CYS A 30 -0.01 12.37 -11.84
CA CYS A 30 0.15 12.59 -10.42
C CYS A 30 1.39 11.79 -10.06
N ASN A 31 2.40 12.46 -9.52
CA ASN A 31 3.67 11.84 -9.14
C ASN A 31 3.40 10.59 -8.31
N PHE A 32 3.39 9.41 -8.94
CA PHE A 32 3.30 8.07 -8.33
C PHE A 32 4.61 7.76 -7.59
N ARG A 33 5.28 8.80 -7.08
CA ARG A 33 6.56 8.76 -6.38
C ARG A 33 6.37 8.48 -4.89
N GLU A 34 5.16 8.57 -4.37
CA GLU A 34 4.89 8.49 -2.93
C GLU A 34 4.15 7.23 -2.49
N GLY A 35 3.81 6.32 -3.40
CA GLY A 35 3.21 5.02 -3.05
C GLY A 35 1.81 5.07 -2.44
N VAL A 36 1.14 6.22 -2.43
CA VAL A 36 -0.24 6.38 -1.95
C VAL A 36 -1.04 7.24 -2.94
N LYS A 37 -2.28 6.84 -3.23
CA LYS A 37 -3.24 7.63 -4.00
C LYS A 37 -4.54 7.82 -3.23
N TYR A 38 -4.85 9.06 -2.89
CA TYR A 38 -6.13 9.44 -2.30
C TYR A 38 -7.18 9.72 -3.38
N VAL A 39 -8.31 9.04 -3.31
CA VAL A 39 -9.46 9.17 -4.20
C VAL A 39 -10.60 9.82 -3.42
N LYS A 40 -10.68 11.15 -3.53
CA LYS A 40 -11.52 11.99 -2.66
C LYS A 40 -13.02 11.69 -2.75
N HIS A 41 -13.55 11.37 -3.94
CA HIS A 41 -15.00 11.20 -4.13
C HIS A 41 -15.57 9.96 -3.45
N VAL A 42 -14.75 8.93 -3.25
CA VAL A 42 -15.10 7.72 -2.49
C VAL A 42 -14.39 7.62 -1.13
N ASN A 43 -13.60 8.64 -0.76
CA ASN A 43 -12.84 8.70 0.49
C ASN A 43 -11.97 7.45 0.73
N VAL A 44 -11.18 7.09 -0.29
CA VAL A 44 -10.29 5.91 -0.29
C VAL A 44 -8.85 6.35 -0.44
N ASP A 45 -7.96 5.82 0.41
CA ASP A 45 -6.52 5.92 0.23
C ASP A 45 -5.97 4.55 -0.23
N ALA A 46 -5.49 4.46 -1.47
CA ALA A 46 -4.90 3.25 -2.06
C ALA A 46 -3.38 3.25 -1.87
N PHE A 47 -2.87 2.27 -1.12
CA PHE A 47 -1.46 2.13 -0.77
C PHE A 47 -0.79 1.12 -1.70
N PHE A 48 0.30 1.52 -2.35
CA PHE A 48 1.11 0.71 -3.26
C PHE A 48 2.47 0.46 -2.62
N VAL A 49 2.64 -0.72 -2.03
CA VAL A 49 3.80 -1.05 -1.19
C VAL A 49 4.69 -2.07 -1.90
N THR A 50 5.97 -1.74 -2.00
CA THR A 50 7.01 -2.69 -2.41
C THR A 50 7.88 -3.00 -1.19
N LEU A 51 7.87 -4.26 -0.76
CA LEU A 51 8.46 -4.68 0.52
C LEU A 51 9.99 -4.75 0.46
N VAL A 52 10.54 -5.30 -0.61
CA VAL A 52 11.98 -5.43 -0.82
C VAL A 52 12.47 -4.28 -1.70
N LYS A 53 13.30 -3.42 -1.10
CA LYS A 53 13.90 -2.26 -1.76
C LYS A 53 15.28 -2.65 -2.30
N ASN A 54 15.43 -2.73 -3.63
CA ASN A 54 16.73 -2.98 -4.25
C ASN A 54 17.63 -1.75 -4.09
N GLU A 55 18.78 -1.90 -3.42
CA GLU A 55 19.73 -0.81 -3.10
C GLU A 55 20.13 0.06 -4.30
N LYS A 56 20.18 -0.52 -5.51
CA LYS A 56 20.56 0.18 -6.75
C LYS A 56 19.54 1.22 -7.25
N SER A 57 18.32 1.21 -6.73
CA SER A 57 17.20 2.05 -7.23
C SER A 57 16.70 3.09 -6.23
N PHE A 58 17.23 3.14 -5.00
CA PHE A 58 16.72 4.02 -3.95
C PHE A 58 17.72 5.11 -3.56
N SER A 59 17.30 6.37 -3.72
CA SER A 59 17.94 7.50 -3.04
C SER A 59 17.84 7.27 -1.52
N PRO A 60 18.91 7.45 -0.72
CA PRO A 60 18.96 7.11 0.71
C PRO A 60 17.98 7.85 1.63
N THR A 61 17.13 8.74 1.11
CA THR A 61 16.55 9.80 1.92
C THR A 61 15.28 9.44 2.69
N THR A 62 14.62 8.30 2.46
CA THR A 62 13.64 7.77 3.45
C THR A 62 13.31 6.30 3.17
N MET A 63 14.02 5.36 3.80
CA MET A 63 13.55 3.97 3.83
C MET A 63 12.40 3.88 4.85
N TYR A 64 11.18 4.24 4.43
CA TYR A 64 9.98 3.89 5.19
C TYR A 64 9.98 2.39 5.46
N ARG A 65 9.67 2.00 6.68
CA ARG A 65 9.61 0.59 7.05
C ARG A 65 8.20 0.09 6.81
N ASP A 66 8.05 -0.65 5.73
CA ASP A 66 6.79 -1.31 5.38
C ASP A 66 7.02 -2.82 5.43
N TYR A 67 6.29 -3.53 6.30
CA TYR A 67 6.47 -4.97 6.46
C TYR A 67 5.23 -5.64 7.07
N PRO A 68 4.92 -6.88 6.68
CA PRO A 68 3.93 -7.66 7.40
C PRO A 68 4.46 -8.04 8.79
N ILE A 69 3.71 -7.72 9.85
CA ILE A 69 4.01 -8.19 11.22
C ILE A 69 3.61 -9.67 11.33
N ASN A 70 2.44 -9.99 10.79
CA ASN A 70 1.94 -11.35 10.58
C ASN A 70 0.94 -11.32 9.40
N ARG A 71 0.26 -12.42 9.12
CA ARG A 71 -0.69 -12.48 7.99
C ARG A 71 -1.89 -11.55 8.11
N SER A 72 -2.24 -11.07 9.30
CA SER A 72 -3.40 -10.18 9.53
C SER A 72 -3.01 -8.75 9.92
N LEU A 73 -1.74 -8.49 10.22
CA LEU A 73 -1.23 -7.19 10.68
C LEU A 73 -0.08 -6.72 9.79
N PHE A 74 -0.19 -5.50 9.30
CA PHE A 74 0.77 -4.89 8.40
C PHE A 74 1.29 -3.56 8.97
N HIS A 75 2.59 -3.40 9.06
CA HIS A 75 3.22 -2.15 9.46
C HIS A 75 3.52 -1.28 8.24
N TRP A 76 3.24 0.01 8.35
CA TRP A 76 3.49 1.01 7.31
C TRP A 76 3.92 2.33 7.94
N GLU A 77 4.88 3.02 7.33
CA GLU A 77 5.29 4.37 7.75
C GLU A 77 4.80 5.42 6.73
N SER A 78 4.21 6.51 7.24
CA SER A 78 3.73 7.60 6.39
C SER A 78 4.85 8.36 5.70
N GLN A 79 4.52 9.11 4.65
CA GLN A 79 5.44 10.06 4.06
C GLN A 79 5.92 11.08 5.11
N SER A 80 7.16 11.57 4.98
CA SER A 80 7.84 12.44 5.96
C SER A 80 7.14 13.77 6.24
N THR A 81 6.33 14.25 5.30
CA THR A 81 5.50 15.46 5.44
C THR A 81 4.16 15.19 6.13
N THR A 82 3.69 13.94 6.10
CA THR A 82 2.47 13.49 6.78
C THR A 82 2.75 13.41 8.27
N HIS A 83 1.95 14.16 9.04
CA HIS A 83 2.01 14.21 10.49
C HIS A 83 0.61 14.04 11.08
N GLN A 84 0.51 13.67 12.34
CA GLN A 84 -0.77 13.26 12.95
C GLN A 84 -1.86 14.33 12.82
N GLU A 85 -1.50 15.62 12.93
CA GLU A 85 -2.45 16.75 12.83
C GLU A 85 -2.78 17.14 11.38
N SER A 86 -2.06 16.60 10.39
CA SER A 86 -2.35 16.90 8.98
C SER A 86 -3.68 16.26 8.55
N PRO A 87 -4.36 16.81 7.53
CA PRO A 87 -5.59 16.19 7.00
C PRO A 87 -5.42 14.73 6.61
N THR A 88 -4.25 14.34 6.07
CA THR A 88 -3.95 12.95 5.71
C THR A 88 -3.70 12.08 6.94
N GLY A 89 -2.92 12.56 7.91
CA GLY A 89 -2.70 11.84 9.16
C GLY A 89 -4.00 11.58 9.92
N GLN A 90 -4.89 12.59 10.00
CA GLN A 90 -6.19 12.47 10.65
C GLN A 90 -7.11 11.44 9.95
N ARG A 91 -7.14 11.40 8.61
CA ARG A 91 -7.90 10.37 7.88
C ARG A 91 -7.47 8.95 8.30
N TYR A 92 -6.16 8.73 8.43
CA TYR A 92 -5.63 7.42 8.84
C TYR A 92 -5.95 7.09 10.29
N ILE A 93 -5.73 8.05 11.20
CA ILE A 93 -5.82 7.84 12.65
C ILE A 93 -7.27 7.69 13.11
N ASN A 94 -8.18 8.49 12.56
CA ASN A 94 -9.59 8.46 12.94
C ASN A 94 -10.34 7.31 12.26
N GLY A 95 -9.78 6.74 11.18
CA GLY A 95 -10.44 5.69 10.40
C GLY A 95 -11.65 6.19 9.61
N ASP A 96 -11.69 7.49 9.28
CA ASP A 96 -12.81 8.13 8.59
C ASP A 96 -12.91 7.71 7.11
N GLY A 97 -11.83 7.15 6.54
CA GLY A 97 -11.74 6.69 5.15
C GLY A 97 -11.35 5.22 5.04
N THR A 98 -11.45 4.67 3.82
CA THR A 98 -11.06 3.28 3.54
C THR A 98 -9.60 3.24 3.07
N VAL A 99 -8.77 2.42 3.71
CA VAL A 99 -7.42 2.14 3.23
C VAL A 99 -7.43 0.82 2.47
N LEU A 100 -6.90 0.82 1.25
CA LEU A 100 -6.73 -0.37 0.41
C LEU A 100 -5.24 -0.66 0.23
N LEU A 101 -4.82 -1.91 0.44
CA LEU A 101 -3.42 -2.31 0.28
C LEU A 101 -3.19 -3.11 -1.01
N PHE A 102 -2.26 -2.61 -1.83
CA PHE A 102 -1.69 -3.27 -2.99
C PHE A 102 -0.21 -3.52 -2.69
N VAL A 103 0.19 -4.77 -2.55
CA VAL A 103 1.51 -5.13 -2.02
C VAL A 103 2.24 -6.07 -2.97
N ARG A 104 3.54 -5.85 -3.15
CA ARG A 104 4.43 -6.78 -3.86
C ARG A 104 5.73 -6.96 -3.10
N ALA A 105 6.31 -8.16 -3.21
CA ALA A 105 7.61 -8.44 -2.60
C ALA A 105 8.71 -7.60 -3.28
N HIS A 106 8.83 -7.66 -4.60
CA HIS A 106 9.89 -6.98 -5.36
C HIS A 106 9.31 -6.04 -6.41
N ALA A 107 10.07 -5.01 -6.82
CA ALA A 107 9.64 -4.11 -7.88
C ALA A 107 9.67 -4.77 -9.28
N SER A 108 10.59 -5.70 -9.46
CA SER A 108 10.82 -6.43 -10.71
C SER A 108 11.29 -7.84 -10.41
N SER A 109 11.03 -8.75 -11.34
CA SER A 109 11.56 -10.11 -11.42
C SER A 109 12.31 -10.30 -12.74
N GLU A 110 12.82 -11.50 -12.99
CA GLU A 110 13.42 -11.89 -14.29
C GLU A 110 12.43 -11.75 -15.46
N TYR A 111 11.11 -11.73 -15.19
CA TYR A 111 10.04 -11.59 -16.18
C TYR A 111 9.56 -10.15 -16.37
N GLY A 112 10.20 -9.15 -15.73
CA GLY A 112 9.83 -7.73 -15.84
C GLY A 112 9.23 -7.16 -14.56
N VAL A 113 8.34 -6.18 -14.68
CA VAL A 113 7.74 -5.50 -13.53
C VAL A 113 6.82 -6.46 -12.77
N SER A 114 7.06 -6.64 -11.47
CA SER A 114 6.23 -7.52 -10.67
C SER A 114 4.87 -6.86 -10.38
N PRO A 115 3.75 -7.60 -10.57
CA PRO A 115 2.42 -7.10 -10.27
C PRO A 115 2.23 -6.91 -8.77
N TYR A 116 1.22 -6.11 -8.40
CA TYR A 116 0.76 -6.00 -7.02
C TYR A 116 -0.28 -7.06 -6.71
N THR A 117 -0.22 -7.62 -5.51
CA THR A 117 -1.29 -8.41 -4.90
C THR A 117 -2.22 -7.47 -4.14
N PHE A 118 -3.52 -7.52 -4.42
CA PHE A 118 -4.51 -6.79 -3.63
C PHE A 118 -4.78 -7.55 -2.32
N LEU A 119 -4.54 -6.90 -1.17
CA LEU A 119 -4.79 -7.47 0.15
C LEU A 119 -6.15 -7.08 0.73
N GLY A 120 -6.93 -6.29 -0.01
CA GLY A 120 -8.21 -5.81 0.46
C GLY A 120 -8.13 -4.55 1.33
N PRO A 121 -9.25 -4.20 1.98
CA PRO A 121 -9.32 -3.08 2.91
C PRO A 121 -8.64 -3.39 4.24
N ALA A 122 -8.17 -2.33 4.89
CA ALA A 122 -7.59 -2.42 6.22
C ALA A 122 -8.10 -1.31 7.15
N THR A 123 -8.11 -1.64 8.44
CA THR A 123 -8.50 -0.72 9.52
C THR A 123 -7.32 -0.43 10.43
N ILE A 124 -7.30 0.75 11.04
CA ILE A 124 -6.23 1.10 11.96
C ILE A 124 -6.30 0.20 13.21
N ALA A 125 -5.16 -0.40 13.56
CA ALA A 125 -5.01 -1.17 14.80
C ALA A 125 -4.19 -0.43 15.85
N ASN A 126 -3.16 0.32 15.41
CA ASN A 126 -2.34 1.16 16.28
C ASN A 126 -1.63 2.24 15.45
N CYS A 127 -1.26 3.34 16.09
CA CYS A 127 -0.35 4.33 15.52
C CYS A 127 0.60 4.92 16.56
N SER A 128 1.80 5.31 16.14
CA SER A 128 2.78 6.02 16.95
C SER A 128 3.66 6.91 16.07
N GLY A 129 4.59 7.67 16.66
CA GLY A 129 5.44 8.58 15.89
C GLY A 129 4.67 9.80 15.35
N ASN A 130 5.29 10.60 14.49
CA ASN A 130 4.65 11.78 13.93
C ASN A 130 5.18 12.12 12.54
N ARG A 131 6.51 12.24 12.38
CA ARG A 131 7.17 12.45 11.07
C ARG A 131 8.32 11.46 10.90
N PRO A 132 8.10 10.26 10.33
CA PRO A 132 6.81 9.74 9.84
C PRO A 132 5.89 9.24 10.98
N ILE A 133 4.61 9.02 10.66
CA ILE A 133 3.68 8.27 11.50
C ILE A 133 3.91 6.77 11.23
N SER A 134 4.13 6.00 12.27
CA SER A 134 4.15 4.54 12.22
C SER A 134 2.73 4.01 12.45
N ILE A 135 2.18 3.28 11.49
CA ILE A 135 0.81 2.76 11.56
C ILE A 135 0.82 1.24 11.43
N THR A 136 0.07 0.57 12.32
CA THR A 136 -0.25 -0.84 12.18
C THR A 136 -1.67 -0.97 11.66
N TRP A 137 -1.79 -1.54 10.47
CA TRP A 137 -3.05 -1.86 9.81
C TRP A 137 -3.48 -3.29 10.12
N ARG A 138 -4.76 -3.49 10.38
CA ARG A 138 -5.42 -4.80 10.44
C ARG A 138 -6.08 -5.07 9.10
N LEU A 139 -5.64 -6.14 8.43
CA LEU A 139 -6.21 -6.56 7.16
C LEU A 139 -7.58 -7.24 7.39
N ALA A 140 -8.54 -6.96 6.52
CA ALA A 140 -9.83 -7.66 6.52
C ALA A 140 -9.68 -9.15 6.17
N HIS A 141 -8.71 -9.48 5.33
CA HIS A 141 -8.37 -10.84 4.92
C HIS A 141 -6.89 -11.11 5.19
N GLU A 142 -6.57 -12.37 5.54
CA GLU A 142 -5.18 -12.75 5.76
C GLU A 142 -4.37 -12.64 4.47
N MET A 143 -3.21 -11.99 4.54
CA MET A 143 -2.20 -11.97 3.50
C MET A 143 -1.91 -13.39 3.01
N PRO A 144 -1.80 -13.61 1.68
CA PRO A 144 -1.39 -14.90 1.14
C PRO A 144 -0.06 -15.40 1.74
N ALA A 145 0.01 -16.69 2.04
CA ALA A 145 1.17 -17.26 2.72
C ALA A 145 2.48 -17.13 1.91
N GLU A 146 2.38 -17.25 0.58
CA GLU A 146 3.51 -17.09 -0.34
C GLU A 146 4.10 -15.67 -0.25
N LEU A 147 3.25 -14.64 -0.36
CA LEU A 147 3.68 -13.25 -0.24
C LEU A 147 4.30 -12.97 1.14
N PHE A 148 3.76 -13.54 2.21
CA PHE A 148 4.34 -13.41 3.55
C PHE A 148 5.72 -14.08 3.64
N HIS A 149 5.91 -15.24 3.01
CA HIS A 149 7.18 -15.98 3.04
C HIS A 149 8.29 -15.27 2.26
N ASP A 150 8.00 -14.79 1.05
CA ASP A 150 8.96 -14.12 0.17
C ASP A 150 9.66 -12.94 0.86
N THR A 151 8.90 -12.23 1.70
CA THR A 151 9.39 -11.04 2.43
C THR A 151 10.37 -11.36 3.53
N ARG A 152 10.35 -12.59 4.07
CA ARG A 152 11.22 -13.04 5.16
C ARG A 152 12.50 -13.66 4.64
N THR A 153 12.46 -14.28 3.46
CA THR A 153 13.59 -15.03 2.89
C THR A 153 14.67 -14.11 2.31
N THR A 154 14.36 -12.86 1.98
CA THR A 154 15.37 -11.88 1.49
C THR A 154 16.05 -11.06 2.59
N ALA A 155 15.69 -11.26 3.87
CA ALA A 155 16.24 -10.52 5.00
C ALA A 155 17.41 -11.23 5.73
N SER A 156 17.99 -12.28 5.12
CA SER A 156 19.08 -13.10 5.68
C SER A 156 20.42 -12.88 5.00
#